data_AF-A0A821GKK0-F1
#
_entry.id   AF-A0A821GKK0-F1
#
_cell.length_a   1.000
_cell.length_b   1.000
_cell.length_c   1.000
_cell.angle_alpha   90.00
_cell.angle_beta   90.00
_cell.angle_gamma   90.00
#
_symmetry.space_group_name_H-M   'P 1'
#
loop_
_entity.id
_entity.type
_entity.pdbx_description
1 polymer ?
#
loop_
_entity_poly.entity_id
_entity_poly.type
_entity_poly.pdbx_seq_one_letter_code
_entity_poly.pdbx_strand_id
1 'polypeptide(L)'
;MLLQINIRWNNTVGLLENRAGRRETWAVYNTEGFRLIELLTFVEDIGATPMLAVYARYSLNGKVVPQDERQPYIDEVIKELNFLTVPASNNSMGALHERLGRSQPFDIKYVEIGNEDFFAASSYSYCWPAFYNALSQQYPNITFIATTTKSINS
;
A
#
# COMPACT_ATOMS: atom_id res chain seq x y z
N MET A 1 -1.30 11.26 -0.60
CA MET A 1 -1.15 10.65 -1.94
C MET A 1 0.20 11.07 -2.51
N LEU A 2 1.18 10.17 -2.57
CA LEU A 2 2.50 10.40 -3.20
C LEU A 2 2.66 9.37 -4.31
N LEU A 3 2.85 9.85 -5.54
CA LEU A 3 2.85 9.04 -6.76
C LEU A 3 3.86 7.88 -6.66
N GLN A 4 3.39 6.64 -6.78
CA GLN A 4 4.21 5.47 -6.49
C GLN A 4 5.10 5.08 -7.67
N ILE A 5 6.39 4.94 -7.39
CA ILE A 5 7.32 4.06 -8.12
C ILE A 5 7.56 2.91 -7.16
N ASN A 6 7.04 1.71 -7.47
CA ASN A 6 7.21 0.44 -6.72
C ASN A 6 7.71 0.63 -5.26
N ILE A 7 6.86 1.19 -4.40
CA ILE A 7 7.23 1.48 -3.01
C ILE A 7 7.13 0.18 -2.25
N ARG A 8 8.23 -0.22 -1.59
CA ARG A 8 8.21 -1.33 -0.65
C ARG A 8 7.98 -0.80 0.75
N TRP A 9 6.78 -1.00 1.25
CA TRP A 9 6.33 -0.49 2.55
C TRP A 9 7.24 -0.93 3.71
N ASN A 10 7.79 -2.14 3.64
CA ASN A 10 8.65 -2.71 4.67
C ASN A 10 10.03 -2.03 4.78
N ASN A 11 10.48 -1.30 3.76
CA ASN A 11 11.70 -0.48 3.83
C ASN A 11 11.47 0.85 4.56
N THR A 12 10.23 1.12 4.98
CA THR A 12 9.81 2.39 5.56
C THR A 12 9.46 2.28 7.04
N VAL A 13 9.69 1.11 7.65
CA VAL A 13 9.36 0.83 9.04
C VAL A 13 10.61 0.38 9.82
N GLY A 14 10.58 0.52 11.14
CA GLY A 14 11.74 0.24 12.01
C GLY A 14 12.66 1.45 12.18
N LEU A 15 13.87 1.20 12.65
CA LEU A 15 14.87 2.24 12.98
C LEU A 15 15.25 3.06 11.76
N LEU A 16 15.36 4.38 11.92
CA LEU A 16 15.62 5.32 10.81
C LEU A 16 16.95 5.03 10.12
N GLU A 17 18.00 4.67 10.86
CA GLU A 17 19.31 4.34 10.31
C GLU A 17 19.31 3.11 9.38
N ASN A 18 18.28 2.27 9.47
CA ASN A 18 18.11 1.09 8.61
C ASN A 18 17.21 1.38 7.39
N ARG A 19 16.62 2.58 7.31
CA ARG A 19 15.78 2.97 6.16
C ARG A 19 16.68 3.54 5.07
N ALA A 20 16.91 2.74 4.03
CA ALA A 20 17.86 3.05 2.96
C ALA A 20 17.46 4.25 2.07
N GLY A 21 16.29 4.85 2.26
CA GLY A 21 15.77 5.90 1.39
C GLY A 21 15.50 5.42 -0.04
N ARG A 22 15.07 6.34 -0.91
CA ARG A 22 14.98 6.09 -2.37
C ARG A 22 14.96 7.39 -3.16
N ARG A 23 15.30 7.31 -4.44
CA ARG A 23 14.96 8.35 -5.41
C ARG A 23 13.44 8.36 -5.63
N GLU A 24 12.84 9.54 -5.68
CA GLU A 24 11.39 9.71 -5.76
C GLU A 24 11.02 10.47 -7.05
N THR A 25 9.73 10.51 -7.36
CA THR A 25 9.19 11.08 -8.61
C THR A 25 9.37 12.60 -8.66
N TRP A 26 9.21 13.28 -7.53
CA TRP A 26 9.13 14.74 -7.45
C TRP A 26 10.30 15.35 -6.69
N ALA A 27 10.87 14.61 -5.74
CA ALA A 27 12.06 15.01 -5.01
C ALA A 27 13.31 14.29 -5.54
N VAL A 28 14.48 14.89 -5.29
CA VAL A 28 15.77 14.24 -5.57
C VAL A 28 15.89 12.93 -4.78
N TYR A 29 15.46 12.94 -3.52
CA TYR A 29 15.58 11.79 -2.63
C TYR A 29 14.53 11.84 -1.52
N ASN A 30 14.00 10.68 -1.13
CA ASN A 30 13.13 10.49 0.01
C ASN A 30 13.87 9.63 1.05
N THR A 31 13.93 10.11 2.29
CA THR A 31 14.62 9.42 3.39
C THR A 31 13.81 8.25 3.96
N GLU A 32 12.53 8.15 3.60
CA GLU A 32 11.57 7.20 4.16
C GLU A 32 11.33 7.37 5.67
N GLY A 33 11.67 8.54 6.24
CA GLY A 33 11.54 8.82 7.68
C GLY A 33 10.13 9.19 8.14
N PHE A 34 9.30 9.78 7.27
CA PHE A 34 7.89 10.07 7.53
C PHE A 34 7.03 9.31 6.52
N ARG A 35 6.77 8.03 6.84
CA ARG A 35 6.16 7.07 5.91
C ARG A 35 5.07 6.29 6.60
N LEU A 36 4.99 4.97 6.40
CA LEU A 36 3.78 4.19 6.63
C LEU A 36 3.21 4.39 8.05
N ILE A 37 4.02 4.08 9.07
CA ILE A 37 3.58 4.18 10.46
C ILE A 37 3.44 5.64 10.88
N GLU A 38 4.40 6.50 10.54
CA GLU A 38 4.36 7.90 10.97
C GLU A 38 3.17 8.67 10.34
N LEU A 39 2.86 8.42 9.07
CA LEU A 39 1.70 9.02 8.37
C LEU A 39 0.39 8.49 8.92
N LEU A 40 0.26 7.19 9.16
CA LEU A 40 -0.98 6.62 9.68
C LEU A 40 -1.24 7.07 11.12
N THR A 41 -0.20 7.12 11.96
CA THR A 41 -0.30 7.71 13.30
C THR A 41 -0.69 9.18 13.23
N PHE A 42 -0.06 9.97 12.35
CA PHE A 42 -0.45 11.37 12.18
C PHE A 42 -1.92 11.53 11.76
N VAL A 43 -2.40 10.70 10.82
CA VAL A 43 -3.80 10.72 10.37
C VAL A 43 -4.76 10.41 11.53
N GLU A 44 -4.43 9.43 12.36
CA GLU A 44 -5.22 9.12 13.56
C GLU A 44 -5.17 10.25 14.60
N ASP A 45 -3.99 10.83 14.85
CA ASP A 45 -3.79 11.90 15.83
C ASP A 45 -4.61 13.16 15.51
N ILE A 46 -4.83 13.44 14.22
CA ILE A 46 -5.69 14.55 13.77
C ILE A 46 -7.17 14.17 13.63
N GLY A 47 -7.55 12.94 14.01
CA GLY A 47 -8.94 12.45 13.94
C GLY A 47 -9.44 12.17 12.52
N ALA A 48 -8.55 12.00 11.54
CA ALA A 48 -8.90 11.67 10.17
C ALA A 48 -8.97 10.15 9.95
N THR A 49 -9.62 9.73 8.86
CA THR A 49 -9.65 8.31 8.44
C THR A 49 -8.61 8.08 7.34
N PRO A 50 -7.72 7.09 7.49
CA PRO A 50 -6.72 6.81 6.46
C PRO A 50 -7.34 6.17 5.21
N MET A 51 -6.77 6.55 4.06
CA MET A 51 -6.95 5.85 2.78
C MET A 51 -5.57 5.42 2.29
N LEU A 52 -5.33 4.11 2.28
CA LEU A 52 -4.04 3.53 1.92
C LEU A 52 -3.98 3.31 0.41
N ALA A 53 -3.01 3.91 -0.27
CA ALA A 53 -2.74 3.60 -1.68
C ALA A 53 -1.68 2.49 -1.79
N VAL A 54 -1.94 1.48 -2.62
CA VAL A 54 -1.07 0.31 -2.79
C VAL A 54 -0.61 0.17 -4.24
N TYR A 55 0.58 -0.41 -4.45
CA TYR A 55 1.16 -0.48 -5.79
C TYR A 55 0.45 -1.51 -6.68
N ALA A 56 -0.08 -1.07 -7.82
CA ALA A 56 -0.85 -1.90 -8.76
C ALA A 56 -0.13 -2.14 -10.10
N ARG A 57 1.19 -2.43 -10.05
CA ARG A 57 2.03 -2.87 -11.20
C ARG A 57 2.42 -1.82 -12.24
N TYR A 58 1.77 -0.65 -12.27
CA TYR A 58 2.13 0.44 -13.18
C TYR A 58 3.05 1.45 -12.52
N SER A 59 4.12 1.84 -13.24
CA SER A 59 5.06 2.89 -12.83
C SER A 59 5.10 4.02 -13.85
N LEU A 60 5.32 5.25 -13.40
CA LEU A 60 5.33 6.47 -14.24
C LEU A 60 6.39 6.50 -15.36
N ASN A 61 7.36 5.58 -15.35
CA ASN A 61 8.28 5.37 -16.48
C ASN A 61 7.65 4.52 -17.62
N GLY A 62 6.34 4.32 -17.60
CA GLY A 62 5.59 3.54 -18.58
C GLY A 62 5.70 2.02 -18.41
N LYS A 63 6.42 1.54 -17.40
CA LYS A 63 6.59 0.10 -17.17
C LYS A 63 5.39 -0.48 -16.46
N VAL A 64 4.94 -1.63 -16.98
CA VAL A 64 3.92 -2.48 -16.40
C VAL A 64 4.60 -3.82 -16.10
N VAL A 65 4.52 -4.29 -14.86
CA VAL A 65 4.95 -5.66 -14.51
C VAL A 65 4.15 -6.65 -15.37
N PRO A 66 4.73 -7.73 -15.91
CA PRO A 66 3.97 -8.76 -16.65
C PRO A 66 2.77 -9.34 -15.89
N GLN A 67 1.76 -9.82 -16.60
CA GLN A 67 0.50 -10.30 -16.00
C GLN A 67 0.67 -11.58 -15.18
N ASP A 68 1.51 -12.49 -15.64
CA ASP A 68 1.93 -13.72 -14.97
C ASP A 68 2.81 -13.48 -13.75
N GLU A 69 3.52 -12.34 -13.68
CA GLU A 69 4.33 -11.93 -12.54
C GLU A 69 3.57 -11.10 -11.48
N ARG A 70 2.22 -11.05 -11.53
CA ARG A 70 1.43 -10.18 -10.63
C ARG A 70 1.36 -10.65 -9.18
N GLN A 71 1.43 -11.96 -8.93
CA GLN A 71 1.12 -12.56 -7.62
C GLN A 71 2.00 -12.00 -6.49
N PRO A 72 3.33 -11.84 -6.65
CA PRO A 72 4.17 -11.27 -5.60
C PRO A 72 3.77 -9.86 -5.15
N TYR A 73 3.14 -9.08 -6.03
CA TYR A 73 2.68 -7.72 -5.71
C TYR A 73 1.38 -7.75 -4.91
N ILE A 74 0.47 -8.68 -5.22
CA ILE A 74 -0.73 -8.93 -4.43
C ILE A 74 -0.34 -9.41 -3.02
N ASP A 75 0.61 -10.35 -2.94
CA ASP A 75 1.09 -10.89 -1.67
C ASP A 75 1.74 -9.80 -0.81
N GLU A 76 2.43 -8.84 -1.43
CA GLU A 76 3.05 -7.72 -0.71
C GLU A 76 2.00 -6.78 -0.11
N VAL A 77 0.91 -6.52 -0.83
CA VAL A 77 -0.24 -5.76 -0.31
C VAL A 77 -0.93 -6.50 0.84
N ILE A 78 -1.10 -7.82 0.72
CA ILE A 78 -1.65 -8.64 1.81
C ILE A 78 -0.75 -8.56 3.05
N LYS A 79 0.58 -8.61 2.88
CA LYS A 79 1.51 -8.44 4.00
C LYS A 79 1.41 -7.05 4.62
N GLU A 80 1.28 -6.01 3.80
CA GLU A 80 1.10 -4.62 4.28
C GLU A 80 -0.20 -4.48 5.08
N LEU A 81 -1.31 -4.96 4.54
CA LEU A 81 -2.61 -4.90 5.23
C LEU A 81 -2.60 -5.75 6.50
N ASN A 82 -2.02 -6.95 6.48
CA ASN A 82 -1.86 -7.76 7.69
C ASN A 82 -0.99 -7.07 8.73
N PHE A 83 0.11 -6.45 8.31
CA PHE A 83 0.93 -5.64 9.19
C PHE A 83 0.08 -4.57 9.87
N LEU A 84 -0.68 -3.78 9.10
CA LEU A 84 -1.43 -2.65 9.64
C LEU A 84 -2.68 -3.02 10.44
N THR A 85 -3.38 -4.10 10.08
CA THR A 85 -4.75 -4.36 10.55
C THR A 85 -4.86 -5.56 11.50
N VAL A 86 -3.82 -6.41 11.61
CA VAL A 86 -3.82 -7.53 12.56
C VAL A 86 -3.21 -7.09 13.89
N PRO A 87 -3.85 -7.38 15.04
CA PRO A 87 -3.27 -7.10 16.35
C PRO A 87 -1.86 -7.69 16.51
N ALA A 88 -0.97 -6.99 17.23
CA ALA A 88 0.42 -7.40 17.36
C ALA A 88 0.59 -8.85 17.86
N SER A 89 -0.28 -9.31 18.78
CA SER A 89 -0.27 -10.68 19.30
C SER A 89 -0.48 -11.77 18.24
N ASN A 90 -1.12 -11.43 17.12
CA ASN A 90 -1.51 -12.35 16.06
C ASN A 90 -0.76 -12.07 14.75
N ASN A 91 0.28 -11.24 14.81
CA ASN A 91 1.03 -10.75 13.66
C ASN A 91 2.47 -11.24 13.74
N SER A 92 3.01 -11.82 12.66
CA SER A 92 4.41 -12.28 12.62
C SER A 92 5.42 -11.15 12.82
N MET A 93 5.00 -9.90 12.58
CA MET A 93 5.75 -8.67 12.85
C MET A 93 5.26 -7.95 14.12
N GLY A 94 4.52 -8.61 15.01
CA GLY A 94 4.02 -8.07 16.27
C GLY A 94 5.09 -7.45 17.17
N ALA A 95 6.27 -8.07 17.24
CA ALA A 95 7.39 -7.51 17.99
C ALA A 95 7.94 -6.20 17.37
N LEU A 96 7.80 -6.01 16.05
CA LEU A 96 8.13 -4.73 15.41
C LEU A 96 7.08 -3.68 15.76
N HIS A 97 5.79 -4.05 15.72
CA HIS A 97 4.68 -3.20 16.15
C HIS A 97 4.85 -2.66 17.57
N GLU A 98 5.13 -3.53 18.53
CA GLU A 98 5.34 -3.15 19.93
C GLU A 98 6.53 -2.19 20.09
N ARG A 99 7.65 -2.45 19.39
CA ARG A 99 8.82 -1.56 19.40
C ARG A 99 8.55 -0.20 18.77
N LEU A 100 7.62 -0.13 17.83
CA LEU A 100 7.14 1.12 17.23
C LEU A 100 6.06 1.80 18.09
N GLY A 101 5.77 1.28 19.30
CA GLY A 101 4.77 1.84 20.20
C GLY A 101 3.33 1.56 19.77
N ARG A 102 3.11 0.58 18.88
CA ARG A 102 1.83 0.34 18.22
C ARG A 102 1.28 -1.06 18.49
N SER A 103 0.60 -1.23 19.62
CA SER A 103 -0.05 -2.50 19.98
C SER A 103 -1.40 -2.71 19.29
N GLN A 104 -2.14 -1.63 19.01
CA GLN A 104 -3.44 -1.67 18.36
C GLN A 104 -3.32 -1.60 16.83
N PRO A 105 -4.16 -2.33 16.08
CA PRO A 105 -4.22 -2.21 14.63
C PRO A 105 -4.69 -0.79 14.22
N PHE A 106 -4.40 -0.40 12.98
CA PHE A 106 -4.98 0.78 12.35
C PHE A 106 -6.38 0.47 11.82
N ASP A 107 -7.29 1.44 11.94
CA ASP A 107 -8.64 1.36 11.35
C ASP A 107 -8.59 1.75 9.87
N ILE A 108 -8.14 0.83 9.02
CA ILE A 108 -8.07 1.03 7.56
C ILE A 108 -9.42 0.67 6.92
N LYS A 109 -10.17 1.69 6.47
CA LYS A 109 -11.48 1.50 5.80
C LYS A 109 -11.42 1.56 4.28
N TYR A 110 -10.41 2.24 3.75
CA TYR A 110 -10.29 2.54 2.32
C TYR A 110 -8.91 2.15 1.81
N VAL A 111 -8.88 1.41 0.72
CA VAL A 111 -7.65 1.06 0.00
C VAL A 111 -7.80 1.44 -1.46
N GLU A 112 -6.95 2.35 -1.92
CA GLU A 112 -6.81 2.70 -3.33
C GLU A 112 -5.82 1.74 -3.99
N ILE A 113 -6.26 1.01 -5.02
CA ILE A 113 -5.40 0.04 -5.71
C ILE A 113 -4.76 0.75 -6.91
N GLY A 114 -3.52 1.21 -6.74
CA GLY A 114 -2.78 1.94 -7.77
C GLY A 114 -2.86 3.45 -7.59
N ASN A 115 -2.62 4.17 -8.69
CA ASN A 115 -2.66 5.62 -8.77
C ASN A 115 -2.72 6.01 -10.26
N GLU A 116 -3.73 6.78 -10.65
CA GLU A 116 -3.88 7.30 -12.02
C GLU A 116 -3.75 6.23 -13.12
N ASP A 117 -4.24 5.02 -12.87
CA ASP A 117 -4.12 3.90 -13.81
C ASP A 117 -4.97 4.08 -15.08
N PHE A 118 -5.69 5.20 -15.21
CA PHE A 118 -6.19 5.66 -16.52
C PHE A 118 -5.07 5.87 -17.55
N PHE A 119 -3.82 6.14 -17.14
CA PHE A 119 -2.65 6.14 -18.03
C PHE A 119 -2.26 4.74 -18.52
N ALA A 120 -2.71 3.69 -17.84
CA ALA A 120 -2.40 2.29 -18.11
C ALA A 120 -3.66 1.42 -18.14
N ALA A 121 -4.78 1.98 -18.62
CA ALA A 121 -6.12 1.40 -18.47
C ALA A 121 -6.22 -0.04 -19.04
N SER A 122 -5.53 -0.31 -20.16
CA SER A 122 -5.49 -1.66 -20.74
C SER A 122 -4.88 -2.68 -19.79
N SER A 123 -3.76 -2.36 -19.13
CA SER A 123 -3.18 -3.26 -18.14
C SER A 123 -3.95 -3.31 -16.83
N TYR A 124 -4.57 -2.20 -16.45
CA TYR A 124 -5.35 -2.13 -15.23
C TYR A 124 -6.62 -2.98 -15.32
N SER A 125 -7.20 -3.14 -16.52
CA SER A 125 -8.40 -3.96 -16.75
C SER A 125 -8.31 -5.41 -16.24
N TYR A 126 -7.11 -6.00 -16.25
CA TYR A 126 -6.85 -7.34 -15.69
C TYR A 126 -6.07 -7.29 -14.37
N CYS A 127 -5.49 -6.14 -14.01
CA CYS A 127 -4.83 -5.95 -12.73
C CYS A 127 -5.85 -5.76 -11.61
N TRP A 128 -6.83 -4.87 -11.81
CA TRP A 128 -7.86 -4.57 -10.84
C TRP A 128 -8.62 -5.82 -10.38
N PRO A 129 -9.20 -6.66 -11.25
CA PRO A 129 -9.93 -7.84 -10.79
C PRO A 129 -9.05 -8.81 -10.03
N ALA A 130 -7.76 -8.93 -10.36
CA ALA A 130 -6.84 -9.81 -9.66
C ALA A 130 -6.59 -9.33 -8.21
N PHE A 131 -6.29 -8.05 -8.03
CA PHE A 131 -6.10 -7.46 -6.69
C PHE A 131 -7.42 -7.43 -5.91
N TYR A 132 -8.49 -6.91 -6.52
CA TYR A 132 -9.81 -6.81 -5.90
C TYR A 132 -10.30 -8.16 -5.39
N ASN A 133 -10.27 -9.21 -6.21
CA ASN A 133 -10.71 -10.54 -5.79
C ASN A 133 -9.87 -11.12 -4.65
N ALA A 134 -8.54 -10.98 -4.71
CA ALA A 134 -7.66 -11.49 -3.66
C ALA A 134 -7.83 -10.76 -2.32
N LEU A 135 -8.04 -9.44 -2.37
CA LEU A 135 -8.11 -8.58 -1.19
C LEU A 135 -9.52 -8.54 -0.58
N SER A 136 -10.57 -8.39 -1.39
CA SER A 136 -11.96 -8.31 -0.89
C SER A 136 -12.43 -9.58 -0.17
N GLN A 137 -11.90 -10.74 -0.56
CA GLN A 137 -12.17 -12.00 0.12
C GLN A 137 -11.55 -12.06 1.53
N GLN A 138 -10.38 -11.45 1.72
CA GLN A 138 -9.65 -11.47 3.00
C GLN A 138 -10.02 -10.30 3.90
N TYR A 139 -10.38 -9.15 3.31
CA TYR A 139 -10.68 -7.92 4.00
C TYR A 139 -12.07 -7.39 3.60
N PRO A 140 -13.15 -8.12 3.94
CA PRO A 140 -14.51 -7.79 3.50
C PRO A 140 -15.04 -6.45 4.03
N ASN A 141 -14.39 -5.89 5.06
CA ASN A 141 -14.77 -4.60 5.65
C ASN A 141 -14.01 -3.41 5.05
N ILE A 142 -13.10 -3.63 4.10
CA ILE A 142 -12.37 -2.58 3.40
C ILE A 142 -13.07 -2.26 2.08
N THR A 143 -13.28 -0.97 1.83
CA THR A 143 -13.70 -0.47 0.52
C THR A 143 -12.48 -0.30 -0.38
N PHE A 144 -12.44 -1.05 -1.48
CA PHE A 144 -11.38 -0.93 -2.48
C PHE A 144 -11.78 0.06 -3.57
N ILE A 145 -10.85 0.95 -3.94
CA ILE A 145 -11.08 2.07 -4.85
C ILE A 145 -10.21 1.89 -6.09
N ALA A 146 -10.86 1.92 -7.25
CA ALA A 146 -10.22 1.87 -8.55
C ALA A 146 -9.74 3.26 -9.00
N THR A 147 -8.69 3.28 -9.83
CA THR A 147 -7.99 4.51 -10.24
C THR A 147 -8.09 4.79 -11.74
N THR A 148 -9.00 4.11 -12.45
CA THR A 148 -9.30 4.35 -13.87
C THR A 148 -10.51 5.26 -14.07
N THR A 149 -10.53 6.00 -15.18
CA THR A 149 -11.67 6.83 -15.60
C THR A 149 -12.76 6.04 -16.33
N LYS A 150 -12.44 4.84 -16.81
CA LYS A 150 -13.40 3.93 -17.44
C LYS A 150 -13.96 2.98 -16.39
N SER A 151 -15.25 2.66 -16.50
CA SER A 151 -15.87 1.58 -15.72
C SER A 151 -15.11 0.28 -15.96
N ILE A 152 -14.76 -0.39 -14.88
CA ILE A 152 -14.13 -1.70 -14.88
C ILE A 152 -15.00 -2.64 -14.06
N ASN A 153 -15.13 -3.89 -14.51
CA ASN A 153 -15.90 -4.88 -13.77
C ASN A 153 -15.11 -5.30 -12.52
N SER A 154 -15.75 -5.21 -11.36
CA SER A 154 -15.32 -5.79 -10.09
C SER A 154 -15.63 -7.27 -10.04
#